data_AF-A0A968WZV0-F1
#
_entry.id   AF-A0A968WZV0-F1
#
_cell.length_a   1.000
_cell.length_b   1.000
_cell.length_c   1.000
_cell.angle_alpha   90.00
_cell.angle_beta   90.00
_cell.angle_gamma   90.00
#
_symmetry.space_group_name_H-M   'P 1'
#
loop_
_entity.id
_entity.type
_entity.pdbx_description
1 polymer ?
#
loop_
_entity_poly.entity_id
_entity_poly.type
_entity_poly.pdbx_seq_one_letter_code
_entity_poly.pdbx_strand_id
1 'polypeptide(L)'
;MRTIFLLRYITDAPLRATITATTNKAESFNALADWIFFGGKGVIAHNDPDDQEKCIKYLDVVANALILSNTAQVTRILRELSAEGVPINKSDVARLSPYFTEHVLRFGEFVIDPDELFANLLENTALPDQIMSQIDWSPPD
;
A
#
# COMPACT_ATOMS: atom_id res chain seq x y z
N MET A 1 0.70 -35.60 -4.10
CA MET A 1 1.07 -34.25 -3.64
C MET A 1 -0.08 -33.51 -2.93
N ARG A 2 -1.25 -33.28 -3.55
CA ARG A 2 -2.36 -32.50 -2.95
C ARG A 2 -2.94 -33.08 -1.64
N THR A 3 -3.11 -34.40 -1.54
CA THR A 3 -3.69 -35.05 -0.34
C THR A 3 -2.80 -34.97 0.90
N ILE A 4 -1.49 -35.15 0.75
CA ILE A 4 -0.53 -35.06 1.87
C ILE A 4 -0.46 -33.63 2.40
N PHE A 5 -0.54 -32.63 1.51
CA PHE A 5 -0.57 -31.22 1.90
C PHE A 5 -1.80 -30.88 2.74
N LEU A 6 -3.01 -31.33 2.35
CA LEU A 6 -4.24 -31.10 3.11
C LEU A 6 -4.21 -31.77 4.49
N LEU A 7 -3.70 -33.00 4.57
CA LEU A 7 -3.52 -33.68 5.87
C LEU A 7 -2.53 -32.92 6.77
N ARG A 8 -1.41 -32.45 6.20
CA ARG A 8 -0.47 -31.58 6.93
C ARG A 8 -1.14 -30.29 7.38
N TYR A 9 -1.89 -29.62 6.51
CA TYR A 9 -2.62 -28.41 6.83
C TYR A 9 -3.58 -28.58 8.01
N ILE A 10 -4.37 -29.66 8.05
CA ILE A 10 -5.32 -29.91 9.15
C ILE A 10 -4.59 -30.23 10.47
N THR A 11 -3.43 -30.88 10.41
CA THR A 11 -2.72 -31.36 11.60
C THR A 11 -1.72 -30.34 12.16
N ASP A 12 -1.17 -29.47 11.31
CA ASP A 12 -0.09 -28.54 11.63
C ASP A 12 -0.64 -27.11 11.86
N ALA A 13 -0.75 -26.71 13.13
CA ALA A 13 -1.23 -25.39 13.52
C ALA A 13 -0.34 -24.22 13.04
N PRO A 14 1.01 -24.26 13.19
CA PRO A 14 1.85 -23.18 12.67
C PRO A 14 1.80 -23.05 11.13
N LEU A 15 1.65 -24.17 10.41
CA LEU A 15 1.43 -24.14 8.97
C LEU A 15 0.13 -23.41 8.60
N ARG A 16 -0.98 -23.68 9.31
CA ARG A 16 -2.24 -22.95 9.09
C ARG A 16 -2.11 -21.48 9.38
N ALA A 17 -1.52 -21.11 10.51
CA ALA A 17 -1.34 -19.71 10.89
C ALA A 17 -0.56 -18.92 9.82
N THR A 18 0.49 -19.53 9.26
CA THR A 18 1.29 -18.93 8.18
C THR A 18 0.48 -18.76 6.89
N ILE A 19 -0.28 -19.79 6.51
CA ILE A 19 -1.13 -19.74 5.31
C ILE A 19 -2.21 -18.67 5.47
N THR A 20 -2.94 -18.67 6.59
CA THR A 20 -3.97 -17.66 6.87
C THR A 20 -3.38 -16.25 6.90
N ALA A 21 -2.23 -16.03 7.51
CA ALA A 21 -1.58 -14.72 7.50
C ALA A 21 -1.23 -14.25 6.07
N THR A 22 -0.74 -15.16 5.23
CA THR A 22 -0.42 -14.87 3.82
C THR A 22 -1.70 -14.58 3.03
N THR A 23 -2.74 -15.37 3.22
CA THR A 23 -4.06 -15.17 2.60
C THR A 23 -4.66 -13.83 3.00
N ASN A 24 -4.67 -13.49 4.29
CA ASN A 24 -5.20 -12.21 4.77
C ASN A 24 -4.50 -11.01 4.11
N LYS A 25 -3.18 -11.10 3.88
CA LYS A 25 -2.43 -10.05 3.19
C LYS A 25 -2.87 -9.91 1.73
N ALA A 26 -3.01 -11.02 1.01
CA ALA A 26 -3.46 -11.01 -0.38
C ALA A 26 -4.92 -10.52 -0.51
N GLU A 27 -5.81 -10.96 0.39
CA GLU A 27 -7.21 -10.51 0.43
C GLU A 27 -7.32 -9.02 0.74
N SER A 28 -6.53 -8.51 1.68
CA SER A 28 -6.52 -7.07 2.00
C SER A 28 -6.02 -6.22 0.83
N PHE A 29 -5.01 -6.71 0.11
CA PHE A 29 -4.54 -6.06 -1.12
C PHE A 29 -5.61 -6.09 -2.22
N ASN A 30 -6.28 -7.22 -2.43
CA ASN A 30 -7.35 -7.32 -3.42
C ASN A 30 -8.52 -6.39 -3.08
N ALA A 31 -8.89 -6.30 -1.81
CA ALA A 31 -9.91 -5.34 -1.35
C ALA A 31 -9.49 -3.89 -1.62
N LEU A 32 -8.21 -3.55 -1.44
CA LEU A 32 -7.67 -2.25 -1.80
C LEU A 32 -7.72 -2.01 -3.32
N ALA A 33 -7.32 -3.00 -4.12
CA ALA A 33 -7.32 -2.91 -5.58
C ALA A 33 -8.75 -2.70 -6.12
N ASP A 34 -9.73 -3.46 -5.62
CA ASP A 34 -11.15 -3.29 -5.93
C ASP A 34 -11.66 -1.90 -5.49
N TRP A 35 -11.18 -1.40 -4.35
CA TRP A 35 -11.50 -0.05 -3.89
C TRP A 35 -10.87 1.03 -4.76
N ILE A 36 -9.65 0.86 -5.26
CA ILE A 36 -9.05 1.84 -6.20
C ILE A 36 -9.79 1.76 -7.54
N PHE A 37 -10.19 0.56 -7.96
CA PHE A 37 -10.87 0.34 -9.23
C PHE A 37 -12.38 0.66 -9.17
N PHE A 38 -12.68 1.95 -9.10
CA PHE A 38 -14.05 2.44 -8.90
C PHE A 38 -14.90 2.52 -10.17
N GLY A 39 -14.26 2.62 -11.34
CA GLY A 39 -14.93 2.67 -12.63
C GLY A 39 -15.48 1.30 -13.04
N GLY A 40 -16.78 1.20 -13.32
CA GLY A 40 -17.36 0.00 -13.93
C GLY A 40 -17.39 -1.27 -13.07
N LYS A 41 -17.27 -1.18 -11.72
CA LYS A 41 -17.25 -2.33 -10.79
C LYS A 41 -16.14 -3.38 -11.03
N GLY A 42 -14.96 -3.01 -11.52
CA GLY A 42 -13.95 -4.03 -11.86
C GLY A 42 -14.01 -4.51 -13.30
N VAL A 43 -15.05 -4.13 -14.06
CA VAL A 43 -15.30 -4.68 -15.38
C VAL A 43 -14.62 -3.82 -16.44
N ILE A 44 -13.55 -4.36 -17.02
CA ILE A 44 -12.92 -3.79 -18.21
C ILE A 44 -13.90 -4.00 -19.37
N ALA A 45 -14.57 -2.93 -19.78
CA ALA A 45 -15.66 -2.98 -20.75
C ALA A 45 -15.24 -3.42 -22.16
N HIS A 46 -13.93 -3.39 -22.45
CA HIS A 46 -13.37 -3.78 -23.74
C HIS A 46 -12.61 -5.10 -23.63
N ASN A 47 -12.90 -6.03 -24.54
CA ASN A 47 -12.16 -7.28 -24.72
C ASN A 47 -10.91 -7.05 -25.58
N ASP A 48 -10.14 -6.00 -25.25
CA ASP A 48 -8.85 -5.70 -25.86
C ASP A 48 -7.75 -6.00 -24.83
N PRO A 49 -6.87 -6.99 -25.08
CA PRO A 49 -5.77 -7.33 -24.19
C PRO A 49 -4.85 -6.15 -23.86
N ASP A 50 -4.59 -5.26 -24.81
CA ASP A 50 -3.64 -4.15 -24.63
C ASP A 50 -4.20 -3.11 -23.66
N ASP A 51 -5.51 -2.85 -23.72
CA ASP A 51 -6.18 -1.92 -22.80
C ASP A 51 -6.36 -2.54 -21.41
N GLN A 52 -6.55 -3.86 -21.32
CA GLN A 52 -6.57 -4.58 -20.05
C GLN A 52 -5.20 -4.52 -19.36
N GLU A 53 -4.11 -4.71 -20.10
CA GLU A 53 -2.75 -4.63 -19.56
C GLU A 53 -2.44 -3.22 -19.03
N LYS A 54 -2.77 -2.17 -19.79
CA LYS A 54 -2.59 -0.78 -19.32
C LYS A 54 -3.38 -0.51 -18.05
N CYS A 55 -4.63 -0.97 -18.01
CA CYS A 55 -5.51 -0.83 -16.86
C CYS A 55 -4.90 -1.43 -15.59
N ILE A 56 -4.39 -2.67 -15.68
CA ILE A 56 -3.72 -3.35 -14.57
C ILE A 56 -2.47 -2.59 -14.13
N LYS A 57 -1.62 -2.17 -15.08
CA LYS A 57 -0.40 -1.42 -14.78
C LYS A 57 -0.68 -0.09 -14.08
N TYR A 58 -1.69 0.65 -14.51
CA TYR A 58 -2.06 1.91 -13.87
C TYR A 58 -2.64 1.69 -12.47
N LEU A 59 -3.45 0.64 -12.29
CA LEU A 59 -3.95 0.24 -10.98
C LEU A 59 -2.78 -0.07 -10.03
N ASP A 60 -1.78 -0.81 -10.49
CA ASP A 60 -0.59 -1.15 -9.69
C ASP A 60 0.18 0.11 -9.26
N VAL A 61 0.36 1.08 -10.16
CA VAL A 61 1.03 2.35 -9.84
C VAL A 61 0.26 3.11 -8.76
N VAL A 62 -1.06 3.26 -8.92
CA VAL A 62 -1.90 3.99 -7.96
C VAL A 62 -1.94 3.26 -6.61
N ALA A 63 -2.05 1.93 -6.61
CA ALA A 63 -2.04 1.12 -5.39
C ALA A 63 -0.73 1.28 -4.63
N ASN A 64 0.41 1.19 -5.33
CA ASN A 64 1.72 1.38 -4.72
C ASN A 64 1.93 2.80 -4.17
N ALA A 65 1.47 3.83 -4.89
CA ALA A 65 1.54 5.21 -4.42
C ALA A 65 0.73 5.42 -3.12
N LEU A 66 -0.49 4.86 -3.07
CA LEU A 66 -1.33 4.95 -1.87
C LEU A 66 -0.73 4.17 -0.69
N ILE A 67 -0.24 2.94 -0.92
CA ILE A 67 0.43 2.13 0.10
C ILE A 67 1.64 2.87 0.67
N LEU A 68 2.44 3.52 -0.19
CA LEU A 68 3.59 4.30 0.22
C LEU A 68 3.18 5.49 1.08
N SER A 69 2.17 6.26 0.66
CA SER A 69 1.63 7.39 1.43
C SER A 69 1.14 6.95 2.81
N ASN A 70 0.35 5.87 2.88
CA ASN A 70 -0.16 5.30 4.12
C ASN A 70 0.98 4.86 5.05
N THR A 71 1.99 4.21 4.49
CA THR A 71 3.16 3.76 5.26
C THR A 71 3.97 4.94 5.80
N ALA A 72 4.15 5.99 5.01
CA ALA A 72 4.85 7.20 5.42
C ALA A 72 4.11 7.92 6.56
N GLN A 73 2.79 8.09 6.43
CA GLN A 73 1.95 8.71 7.45
C GLN A 73 1.98 7.93 8.77
N VAL A 74 1.77 6.60 8.72
CA VAL A 74 1.86 5.75 9.93
C VAL A 74 3.24 5.83 10.55
N THR A 75 4.30 5.83 9.76
CA THR A 75 5.67 5.97 10.26
C THR A 75 5.87 7.30 10.96
N ARG A 76 5.31 8.39 10.42
CA ARG A 76 5.37 9.72 11.04
C ARG A 76 4.64 9.74 12.38
N ILE A 77 3.40 9.25 12.41
CA ILE A 77 2.58 9.17 13.63
C ILE A 77 3.26 8.31 14.71
N LEU A 78 3.86 7.17 14.34
CA LEU A 78 4.58 6.33 15.29
C LEU A 78 5.82 7.05 15.87
N ARG A 79 6.50 7.90 15.09
CA ARG A 79 7.62 8.70 15.59
C ARG A 79 7.16 9.79 16.54
N GLU A 80 6.07 10.48 16.21
CA GLU A 80 5.45 11.51 17.06
C GLU A 80 5.01 10.89 18.41
N LEU A 81 4.28 9.78 18.39
CA LEU A 81 3.88 9.04 19.59
C LEU A 81 5.07 8.56 20.43
N SER A 82 6.16 8.12 19.77
CA SER A 82 7.39 7.75 20.48
C SER A 82 8.05 8.96 21.15
N ALA A 83 7.99 10.15 20.55
CA ALA A 83 8.53 11.37 21.12
C ALA A 83 7.70 11.88 22.31
N GLU A 84 6.39 11.64 22.30
CA GLU A 84 5.47 11.92 23.41
C GLU A 84 5.60 10.93 24.58
N GLY A 85 6.43 9.90 24.44
CA GLY A 85 6.69 8.91 25.49
C GLY A 85 5.66 7.78 25.57
N VAL A 86 4.81 7.62 24.54
CA VAL A 86 3.85 6.51 24.47
C VAL A 86 4.61 5.20 24.21
N PRO A 87 4.44 4.15 25.02
CA PRO A 87 5.13 2.89 24.82
C PRO A 87 4.56 2.15 23.59
N ILE A 88 5.33 2.12 22.50
CA ILE A 88 4.97 1.39 21.27
C ILE A 88 5.56 -0.02 21.31
N ASN A 89 4.71 -1.04 21.30
CA ASN A 89 5.13 -2.43 21.20
C ASN A 89 5.35 -2.83 19.73
N LYS A 90 6.51 -3.44 19.45
CA LYS A 90 6.86 -3.94 18.11
C LYS A 90 5.86 -4.97 17.57
N SER A 91 5.22 -5.75 18.45
CA SER A 91 4.20 -6.72 18.02
C SER A 91 2.95 -6.08 17.43
N ASP A 92 2.63 -4.87 17.88
CA ASP A 92 1.44 -4.14 17.43
C ASP A 92 1.72 -3.44 16.10
N VAL A 93 2.91 -2.86 15.95
CA VAL A 93 3.38 -2.32 14.68
C VAL A 93 3.41 -3.40 13.59
N ALA A 94 3.83 -4.63 13.93
CA ALA A 94 3.85 -5.76 13.00
C ALA A 94 2.46 -6.19 12.49
N ARG A 95 1.37 -5.78 13.17
CA ARG A 95 -0.01 -6.08 12.77
C ARG A 95 -0.64 -4.96 11.94
N LEU A 96 0.00 -3.80 11.84
CA LEU A 96 -0.50 -2.71 11.01
C LEU A 96 -0.43 -3.11 9.52
N SER A 97 -1.52 -2.87 8.80
CA SER A 97 -1.58 -3.05 7.36
C SER A 97 -1.74 -1.69 6.70
N PRO A 98 -0.99 -1.34 5.65
CA PRO A 98 -1.03 -0.02 5.03
C PRO A 98 -2.20 0.16 4.05
N TYR A 99 -3.27 -0.64 4.18
CA TYR A 99 -4.35 -0.75 3.19
C TYR A 99 -5.64 0.00 3.57
N PHE A 100 -5.59 0.84 4.60
CA PHE A 100 -6.74 1.63 5.06
C PHE A 100 -7.05 2.79 4.08
N THR A 101 -8.33 2.99 3.79
CA THR A 101 -8.81 3.92 2.75
C THR A 101 -9.73 5.03 3.29
N GLU A 102 -10.08 4.99 4.58
CA GLU A 102 -11.05 5.91 5.21
C GLU A 102 -10.65 7.38 5.15
N HIS A 103 -9.34 7.68 5.14
CA HIS A 103 -8.80 9.02 5.07
C HIS A 103 -8.61 9.54 3.64
N VAL A 104 -8.85 8.69 2.63
CA VAL A 104 -8.64 9.02 1.22
C VAL A 104 -9.95 9.48 0.61
N LEU A 105 -9.99 10.72 0.15
CA LEU A 105 -11.10 11.25 -0.63
C LEU A 105 -11.05 10.66 -2.04
N ARG A 106 -11.84 9.62 -2.28
CA ARG A 106 -11.96 8.94 -3.59
C ARG A 106 -12.80 9.71 -4.60
N PHE A 107 -13.75 10.50 -4.11
CA PHE A 107 -14.69 11.29 -4.92
C PHE A 107 -14.79 12.70 -4.35
N GLY A 108 -14.92 13.69 -5.21
CA GLY A 108 -15.12 15.07 -4.80
C GLY A 108 -14.59 16.07 -5.82
N GLU A 109 -14.80 17.35 -5.51
CA GLU A 109 -14.20 18.46 -6.24
C GLU A 109 -12.87 18.80 -5.57
N PHE A 110 -11.78 18.64 -6.31
CA PHE A 110 -10.45 18.98 -5.83
C PHE A 110 -10.13 20.40 -6.29
N VAL A 111 -10.21 21.36 -5.37
CA VAL A 111 -9.64 22.68 -5.60
C VAL A 111 -8.14 22.55 -5.36
N ILE A 112 -7.40 22.38 -6.46
CA ILE A 112 -5.94 22.31 -6.42
C ILE A 112 -5.43 23.73 -6.59
N ASP A 113 -4.96 24.34 -5.50
CA ASP A 113 -4.08 25.49 -5.59
C ASP A 113 -2.65 24.96 -5.84
N PRO A 114 -2.04 25.22 -7.02
CA PRO A 114 -0.72 24.71 -7.34
C PRO A 114 0.33 25.17 -6.33
N ASP A 115 0.27 26.42 -5.87
CA ASP A 115 1.29 26.98 -4.98
C ASP A 115 1.25 26.31 -3.60
N GLU A 116 0.04 26.03 -3.10
CA GLU A 116 -0.18 25.29 -1.85
C GLU A 116 0.16 23.80 -2.00
N LEU A 117 -0.13 23.19 -3.16
CA LEU A 117 0.21 21.79 -3.44
C LEU A 117 1.73 21.57 -3.46
N PHE A 118 2.48 22.42 -4.17
CA PHE A 118 3.94 22.29 -4.26
C PHE A 118 4.61 22.53 -2.90
N ALA A 119 4.12 23.49 -2.11
CA ALA A 119 4.62 23.72 -0.76
C ALA A 119 4.44 22.48 0.14
N ASN A 120 3.24 21.89 0.15
CA ASN A 120 2.94 20.71 0.96
C ASN A 120 3.68 19.45 0.51
N LEU A 121 3.90 19.28 -0.79
CA LEU A 121 4.70 18.17 -1.31
C LEU A 121 6.14 18.27 -0.85
N LEU A 122 6.77 19.46 -0.95
CA LEU A 122 8.15 19.66 -0.52
C LEU A 122 8.33 19.46 1.00
N GLU A 123 7.35 19.87 1.80
CA GLU A 123 7.40 19.73 3.26
C GLU A 123 7.19 18.28 3.73
N ASN A 124 6.36 17.49 3.03
CA ASN A 124 6.03 16.11 3.42
C ASN A 124 6.80 15.00 2.67
N THR A 125 7.47 15.31 1.55
CA THR A 125 8.28 14.34 0.78
C THR A 125 9.78 14.46 1.02
N ALA A 126 10.21 15.31 1.94
CA ALA A 126 11.60 15.36 2.37
C ALA A 126 12.00 14.00 2.99
N LEU A 127 12.45 13.08 2.13
CA LEU A 127 13.39 12.04 2.53
C LEU A 127 14.50 12.76 3.30
N PRO A 128 14.95 12.25 4.46
CA PRO A 128 16.07 12.86 5.17
C PRO A 128 17.21 13.09 4.15
N ASP A 129 17.78 14.30 4.11
CA ASP A 129 18.80 14.72 3.12
C ASP A 129 19.94 13.70 2.93
N GLN A 130 20.14 12.82 3.90
CA GLN A 130 21.05 11.68 3.88
C GLN A 130 20.79 10.63 2.78
N ILE A 131 19.56 10.48 2.26
CA ILE A 131 19.23 9.47 1.21
C ILE A 131 19.45 10.04 -0.20
N MET A 132 19.18 11.33 -0.41
CA MET A 132 19.33 11.99 -1.73
C MET A 132 20.79 12.01 -2.22
N SER A 133 21.76 12.02 -1.30
CA SER A 133 23.20 11.99 -1.64
C SER A 133 23.74 10.60 -2.01
N GLN A 134 22.95 9.53 -1.83
CA GLN A 134 23.36 8.14 -2.09
C GLN A 134 22.73 7.54 -3.35
N ILE A 135 21.80 8.24 -3.99
CA ILE A 135 21.16 7.79 -5.23
C ILE A 135 21.92 8.40 -6.40
N ASP A 136 22.61 7.54 -7.17
CA ASP A 136 23.19 7.94 -8.44
C ASP A 136 22.06 8.18 -9.45
N TRP A 137 21.85 9.44 -9.80
CA TRP A 137 20.87 9.88 -10.79
C TRP A 137 21.41 9.89 -12.22
N SER A 138 22.61 9.34 -12.44
CA SER A 138 23.18 9.20 -13.78
C SER A 138 22.34 8.19 -14.60
N PRO A 139 22.01 8.50 -15.86
CA PRO A 139 21.42 7.51 -16.75
C PRO A 139 22.37 6.32 -16.90
N PRO A 140 21.88 5.07 -16.89
CA PRO A 140 22.74 3.93 -17.17
C PRO A 140 23.24 4.00 -18.62
N ASP A 141 24.54 3.77 -18.81
CA ASP A 141 25.24 3.73 -20.12
C ASP A 141 24.59 2.74 -21.12
#